data_AF-A0A7L4QKA2-F1
#
_entry.id   AF-A0A7L4QKA2-F1
#
_cell.length_a   1.000
_cell.length_b   1.000
_cell.length_c   1.000
_cell.angle_alpha   90.00
_cell.angle_beta   90.00
_cell.angle_gamma   90.00
#
_symmetry.space_group_name_H-M   'P 1'
#
loop_
_entity.id
_entity.type
_entity.pdbx_description
1 polymer ?
#
loop_
_entity_poly.entity_id
_entity_poly.type
_entity_poly.pdbx_seq_one_letter_code
_entity_poly.pdbx_strand_id
1 'polypeptide(L)' 'MDPEVKELAAIAASIAGRCQPCLRHHLEKAKQLGIAKQQVEEAIEVGRKVNSVGGDKMWEFSLDLIKDW' A
#
# COMPACT_ATOMS: atom_id res chain seq x y z
N MET A 1 16.94 5.19 -6.25
CA MET A 1 16.25 5.22 -4.95
C MET A 1 17.09 4.42 -3.97
N ASP A 2 17.14 4.85 -2.72
CA ASP A 2 17.69 4.07 -1.62
C ASP A 2 16.98 2.70 -1.51
N PRO A 3 17.69 1.57 -1.26
CA PRO A 3 17.08 0.24 -1.24
C PRO A 3 16.00 0.07 -0.17
N GLU A 4 16.17 0.67 1.01
CA GLU A 4 15.17 0.61 2.08
C GLU A 4 13.91 1.38 1.67
N VAL A 5 14.08 2.60 1.16
CA VAL A 5 12.96 3.41 0.63
C VAL A 5 12.20 2.67 -0.47
N LYS A 6 12.93 1.96 -1.36
CA LYS A 6 12.32 1.20 -2.45
C LYS A 6 11.45 0.06 -1.93
N GLU A 7 11.93 -0.72 -0.96
CA GLU A 7 11.16 -1.86 -0.42
C GLU A 7 9.96 -1.41 0.42
N LEU A 8 10.10 -0.36 1.23
CA LEU A 8 8.96 0.22 1.98
C LEU A 8 7.86 0.72 1.03
N ALA A 9 8.23 1.41 -0.06
CA ALA A 9 7.28 1.84 -1.08
C ALA A 9 6.61 0.64 -1.78
N ALA A 10 7.36 -0.41 -2.10
CA ALA A 10 6.83 -1.61 -2.74
C ALA A 10 5.87 -2.39 -1.82
N ILE A 11 6.14 -2.44 -0.51
CA ILE A 11 5.22 -3.01 0.48
C ILE A 11 3.91 -2.22 0.53
N ALA A 12 3.99 -0.89 0.65
CA ALA A 12 2.81 -0.02 0.66
C ALA A 12 1.97 -0.17 -0.63
N ALA A 13 2.62 -0.18 -1.79
CA ALA A 13 1.97 -0.39 -3.09
C ALA A 13 1.34 -1.79 -3.20
N SER A 14 1.97 -2.83 -2.66
CA SER A 14 1.44 -4.19 -2.67
C SER A 14 0.16 -4.31 -1.85
N ILE A 15 0.09 -3.65 -0.69
CA ILE A 15 -1.14 -3.56 0.13
C ILE A 15 -2.20 -2.75 -0.60
N ALA A 16 -1.84 -1.56 -1.10
CA ALA A 16 -2.75 -0.67 -1.82
C ALA A 16 -3.41 -1.36 -3.03
N GLY A 17 -2.59 -2.07 -3.82
CA GLY A 17 -3.00 -2.82 -5.01
C GLY A 17 -3.50 -4.24 -4.74
N ARG A 18 -3.62 -4.68 -3.47
CA ARG A 18 -4.08 -6.02 -3.08
C ARG A 18 -3.28 -7.18 -3.71
N CYS A 19 -1.99 -7.00 -3.98
CA CYS A 19 -1.13 -8.03 -4.57
C CYS A 19 -0.45 -8.89 -3.48
N GLN A 20 -1.08 -10.01 -3.10
CA GLN A 20 -0.51 -10.96 -2.12
C GLN A 20 0.89 -11.52 -2.48
N PRO A 21 1.16 -11.99 -3.72
CA PRO A 21 2.49 -12.51 -4.04
C PRO A 21 3.56 -11.40 -4.02
N CYS A 22 3.23 -10.18 -4.46
CA CYS A 22 4.13 -9.04 -4.38
C CYS A 22 4.47 -8.72 -2.91
N LEU A 23 3.46 -8.66 -2.04
CA LEU A 23 3.65 -8.39 -0.62
C LEU A 23 4.61 -9.42 0.02
N ARG A 24 4.40 -10.70 -0.26
CA ARG A 24 5.28 -11.77 0.25
C ARG A 24 6.74 -11.56 -0.20
N HIS A 25 6.95 -11.28 -1.49
CA HIS A 25 8.28 -11.05 -2.04
C HIS A 25 8.99 -9.87 -1.36
N HIS A 26 8.30 -8.74 -1.24
CA HIS A 26 8.88 -7.52 -0.68
C HIS A 26 9.08 -7.58 0.84
N LEU A 27 8.24 -8.32 1.58
CA LEU A 27 8.48 -8.58 3.01
C LEU A 27 9.74 -9.42 3.26
N GLU A 28 9.97 -10.46 2.45
CA GLU A 28 11.21 -11.24 2.54
C GLU A 28 12.43 -10.38 2.19
N LYS A 29 12.32 -9.51 1.19
CA LYS A 29 13.41 -8.60 0.82
C LYS A 29 13.71 -7.57 1.89
N ALA A 30 12.68 -6.97 2.49
CA ALA A 30 12.82 -6.04 3.62
C ALA A 30 13.53 -6.69 4.81
N LYS A 31 13.17 -7.95 5.11
CA LYS A 31 13.84 -8.75 6.16
C LYS A 31 15.32 -8.98 5.85
N GLN A 32 15.68 -9.31 4.59
CA GLN A 32 17.07 -9.49 4.17
C GLN A 32 17.90 -8.19 4.26
N LEU A 33 17.26 -7.04 4.05
CA LEU A 33 17.90 -5.72 4.19
C LEU A 33 17.99 -5.25 5.65
N GLY A 34 17.40 -5.98 6.60
CA GLY A 34 17.42 -5.61 8.03
C GLY A 34 16.55 -4.40 8.36
N ILE A 35 15.55 -4.07 7.53
CA ILE A 35 14.63 -2.96 7.76
C ILE A 35 13.86 -3.22 9.06
N ALA A 36 13.71 -2.19 9.90
CA ALA A 36 13.05 -2.34 11.18
C ALA A 36 11.58 -2.75 10.98
N LYS A 37 11.09 -3.69 11.80
CA LYS A 37 9.69 -4.15 11.75
C LYS A 37 8.70 -2.99 11.83
N GLN A 38 8.99 -1.99 12.66
CA GLN A 38 8.15 -0.80 12.82
C GLN A 38 8.00 -0.04 11.49
N GLN A 39 9.06 0.15 10.72
CA GLN A 39 8.99 0.85 9.43
C GLN A 39 8.15 0.05 8.41
N VAL A 40 8.25 -1.28 8.45
CA VAL A 40 7.40 -2.16 7.63
C VAL A 40 5.93 -2.05 8.05
N GLU A 41 5.63 -2.02 9.35
CA GLU A 41 4.27 -1.82 9.87
C GLU A 41 3.70 -0.47 9.45
N GLU A 42 4.50 0.61 9.49
CA GLU A 42 4.12 1.94 9.01
C GLU A 42 3.82 1.94 7.51
N ALA A 43 4.64 1.27 6.68
CA ALA A 43 4.40 1.13 5.24
C ALA A 43 3.11 0.35 4.94
N ILE A 44 2.83 -0.72 5.70
CA ILE A 44 1.57 -1.48 5.59
C ILE A 44 0.38 -0.58 5.91
N GLU A 45 0.46 0.21 6.99
CA GLU A 45 -0.62 1.10 7.40
C GLU A 45 -0.89 2.20 6.38
N VAL A 46 0.16 2.76 5.75
CA VAL A 46 0.01 3.70 4.62
C VAL A 46 -0.71 3.03 3.46
N GLY A 47 -0.26 1.85 3.04
CA GLY A 47 -0.90 1.08 1.97
C GLY A 47 -2.36 0.75 2.26
N ARG A 48 -2.67 0.39 3.52
CA ARG A 48 -4.04 0.10 3.98
C ARG A 48 -4.94 1.33 3.87
N LYS A 49 -4.46 2.51 4.31
CA LYS A 49 -5.21 3.77 4.22
C LYS A 49 -5.51 4.16 2.77
N VAL A 50 -4.51 4.07 1.89
CA VAL A 50 -4.70 4.33 0.45
C VAL A 50 -5.73 3.38 -0.13
N ASN A 51 -5.67 2.09 0.23
CA ASN A 51 -6.63 1.10 -0.22
C ASN A 51 -8.06 1.39 0.25
N SER A 52 -8.26 1.60 1.55
CA SER A 52 -9.60 1.73 2.13
C SER A 52 -10.18 3.10 1.86
N VAL A 53 -9.51 4.17 2.31
CA VAL A 53 -10.03 5.54 2.17
C VAL A 53 -10.08 5.94 0.70
N GLY A 54 -9.05 5.59 -0.08
CA GLY A 54 -9.07 5.83 -1.53
C GLY A 54 -10.23 5.10 -2.20
N GLY A 55 -10.51 3.84 -1.81
CA GLY A 55 -11.67 3.09 -2.28
C GLY A 55 -13.00 3.76 -1.92
N ASP A 56 -13.19 4.14 -0.66
CA ASP A 56 -14.41 4.77 -0.16
C ASP A 56 -14.65 6.12 -0.88
N LYS A 57 -13.62 6.95 -1.00
CA LYS A 57 -13.72 8.24 -1.72
C LYS A 57 -13.95 8.06 -3.21
N MET A 58 -13.38 7.04 -3.83
CA MET A 58 -13.69 6.74 -5.23
C MET A 58 -15.15 6.29 -5.41
N TRP A 59 -15.71 5.55 -4.46
CA TRP A 59 -17.13 5.18 -4.50
C TRP A 59 -18.03 6.42 -4.36
N GLU A 60 -17.79 7.25 -3.34
CA GLU A 60 -18.49 8.53 -3.16
C GLU A 60 -18.42 9.40 -4.43
N PHE A 61 -17.23 9.54 -5.00
CA PHE A 61 -17.01 10.32 -6.22
C PHE A 61 -17.74 9.73 -7.43
N SER A 62 -17.76 8.40 -7.57
CA SER A 62 -18.46 7.73 -8.67
C SER A 62 -19.97 7.97 -8.60
N LEU A 63 -20.55 7.96 -7.40
CA LEU A 63 -21.96 8.29 -7.19
C LEU A 63 -22.26 9.77 -7.48
N ASP A 64 -21.37 10.68 -7.06
CA ASP A 64 -21.53 12.11 -7.34
C ASP A 64 -21.53 12.42 -8.84
N LEU A 65 -20.71 11.72 -9.63
CA LEU A 65 -20.64 11.90 -11.09
C LEU A 65 -21.96 11.54 -11.81
N ILE A 66 -22.75 10.63 -11.24
CA ILE A 66 -23.99 10.14 -11.86
C ILE A 66 -25.25 10.63 -11.14
N LYS A 67 -25.13 11.54 -10.17
CA LYS A 67 -26.26 11.97 -9.32
C LYS A 67 -27.40 12.64 -10.09
N ASP A 68 -27.07 13.24 -11.23
CA ASP A 68 -27.98 13.97 -12.12
C ASP A 68 -28.19 13.24 -13.46
N TRP A 69 -27.71 12.00 -13.59
CA TRP A 69 -27.96 11.15 -14.76
C TRP A 69 -29.35 10.52 -14.74
#